data_AF-A0A836QPN1-F1
#
_entry.id   AF-A0A836QPN1-F1
#
_cell.length_a   1.000
_cell.length_b   1.000
_cell.length_c   1.000
_cell.angle_alpha   90.00
_cell.angle_beta   90.00
_cell.angle_gamma   90.00
#
_symmetry.space_group_name_H-M   'P 1'
#
loop_
_entity.id
_entity.type
_entity.pdbx_description
1 polymer ?
#
loop_
_entity_poly.entity_id
_entity_poly.type
_entity_poly.pdbx_seq_one_letter_code
_entity_poly.pdbx_strand_id
1 'polypeptide(L)'
;MLAQDDAYASDTVTAIKIPENIDGAKLVNMVRTEENVVLAGGQGKLSGKIFRIGHMGAVTPADIEEVMEAIKIVLPKVGFSAP
;
A
#
# COMPACT_ATOMS: atom_id res chain seq x y z
N MET A 1 -4.25 -2.87 -8.71
CA MET A 1 -2.92 -2.22 -8.88
C MET A 1 -3.01 -1.07 -9.87
N LEU A 2 -2.03 -0.16 -9.91
CA LEU A 2 -2.04 0.99 -10.82
C LEU A 2 -1.67 0.59 -12.25
N ALA A 3 -0.51 -0.03 -12.45
CA ALA A 3 -0.19 -0.79 -13.66
C ALA A 3 -0.88 -2.15 -13.57
N GLN A 4 -1.48 -2.59 -14.67
CA GLN A 4 -2.26 -3.84 -14.74
C GLN A 4 -1.77 -4.79 -15.84
N ASP A 5 -0.99 -4.27 -16.79
CA ASP A 5 -0.34 -5.05 -17.83
C ASP A 5 1.10 -5.32 -17.38
N ASP A 6 1.45 -6.61 -17.30
CA ASP A 6 2.74 -7.10 -16.83
C ASP A 6 3.90 -6.55 -17.67
N ALA A 7 3.66 -6.20 -18.94
CA ALA A 7 4.68 -5.57 -19.80
C ALA A 7 5.15 -4.20 -19.27
N TYR A 8 4.37 -3.56 -18.40
CA TYR A 8 4.69 -2.27 -17.76
C TYR A 8 4.75 -2.36 -16.23
N ALA A 9 4.60 -3.55 -15.66
CA ALA A 9 4.75 -3.78 -14.24
C ALA A 9 6.23 -3.64 -13.83
N SER A 10 6.46 -3.32 -12.55
CA SER A 10 7.82 -3.19 -12.00
C SER A 10 8.11 -4.33 -11.05
N ASP A 11 9.26 -4.97 -11.24
CA ASP A 11 9.79 -6.03 -10.36
C ASP A 11 10.30 -5.51 -9.01
N THR A 12 10.22 -4.19 -8.76
CA THR A 12 10.85 -3.56 -7.59
C THR A 12 9.89 -2.73 -6.74
N VAL A 13 8.74 -2.32 -7.30
CA VAL A 13 7.74 -1.54 -6.58
C VAL A 13 6.35 -1.74 -7.17
N THR A 14 5.38 -2.03 -6.31
CA THR A 14 3.97 -2.12 -6.71
C THR A 14 3.22 -0.89 -6.23
N ALA A 15 2.55 -0.19 -7.15
CA ALA A 15 1.63 0.90 -6.83
C ALA A 15 0.20 0.37 -6.74
N ILE A 16 -0.47 0.62 -5.62
CA ILE A 16 -1.81 0.14 -5.32
C ILE A 16 -2.77 1.33 -5.27
N LYS A 17 -3.86 1.24 -6.05
CA LYS A 17 -4.93 2.24 -6.05
C LYS A 17 -5.73 2.14 -4.76
N ILE A 18 -6.03 3.28 -4.17
CA ILE A 18 -6.90 3.40 -3.01
C ILE A 18 -8.32 3.69 -3.53
N PRO A 19 -9.35 2.96 -3.07
CA PRO A 19 -10.74 3.28 -3.38
C PRO A 19 -11.09 4.74 -3.07
N GLU A 20 -11.95 5.37 -3.88
CA GLU A 20 -12.27 6.80 -3.75
C GLU A 20 -12.90 7.17 -2.41
N ASN A 21 -13.55 6.22 -1.73
CA ASN A 21 -14.19 6.39 -0.43
C ASN A 21 -13.23 6.24 0.76
N ILE A 22 -11.93 6.05 0.53
CA ILE A 22 -10.93 5.86 1.60
C ILE A 22 -9.94 7.02 1.57
N ASP A 23 -9.72 7.61 2.74
CA ASP A 23 -8.63 8.56 2.94
C ASP A 23 -7.29 7.83 2.93
N GLY A 24 -6.58 7.94 1.80
CA GLY A 24 -5.30 7.28 1.63
C GLY A 24 -4.18 7.81 2.51
N ALA A 25 -4.21 9.09 2.90
CA ALA A 25 -3.23 9.64 3.82
C ALA A 25 -3.44 9.07 5.23
N LYS A 26 -4.70 8.94 5.64
CA LYS A 26 -5.07 8.29 6.91
C LYS A 26 -4.64 6.81 6.92
N LEU A 27 -4.89 6.07 5.84
CA LEU A 27 -4.45 4.67 5.70
C LEU A 27 -2.94 4.52 5.88
N VAL A 28 -2.14 5.26 5.10
CA VAL A 28 -0.67 5.20 5.18
C VAL A 28 -0.16 5.59 6.57
N ASN A 29 -0.76 6.62 7.18
CA ASN A 29 -0.37 7.05 8.53
C ASN A 29 -0.67 5.98 9.58
N MET A 30 -1.85 5.35 9.55
CA MET A 30 -2.23 4.31 10.51
C MET A 30 -1.33 3.07 10.40
N VAL A 31 -1.04 2.60 9.18
CA VAL A 31 -0.13 1.46 8.98
C VAL A 31 1.24 1.75 9.61
N ARG A 32 1.73 2.99 9.49
CA ARG A 32 2.97 3.41 10.14
C ARG A 32 2.88 3.46 11.66
N THR A 33 1.82 4.05 12.21
CA THR A 33 1.75 4.34 13.65
C THR A 33 1.22 3.17 14.48
N GLU A 34 0.41 2.30 13.91
CA GLU A 34 -0.21 1.17 14.61
C GLU A 34 0.51 -0.15 14.34
N GLU A 35 1.00 -0.36 13.12
CA GLU A 35 1.61 -1.62 12.70
C GLU A 35 3.12 -1.50 12.48
N ASN A 36 3.71 -0.32 12.73
CA ASN A 36 5.14 -0.04 12.55
C ASN A 36 5.68 -0.31 11.12
N VAL A 37 4.80 -0.31 10.11
CA VAL A 37 5.15 -0.53 8.70
C VAL A 37 5.07 0.77 7.92
N VAL A 38 6.13 1.12 7.17
CA VAL A 38 6.17 2.36 6.38
C VAL A 38 5.78 2.09 4.93
N LEU A 39 4.60 2.55 4.53
CA LEU A 39 4.18 2.61 3.13
C LEU A 39 4.53 3.96 2.51
N ALA A 40 4.94 3.93 1.24
CA ALA A 40 5.17 5.16 0.50
C ALA A 40 3.87 5.65 -0.16
N GLY A 41 3.44 6.88 0.12
CA GLY A 41 2.30 7.48 -0.55
C GLY A 41 2.54 7.80 -2.03
N GLY A 42 1.46 8.14 -2.74
CA GLY A 42 1.50 8.78 -4.05
C GLY A 42 2.05 10.21 -4.01
N GLN A 43 2.61 10.67 -5.13
CA GLN A 43 3.21 12.00 -5.26
C GLN A 43 2.46 12.84 -6.30
N GLY A 44 2.49 14.17 -6.15
CA GLY A 44 1.83 15.10 -7.07
C GLY A 44 0.35 14.75 -7.28
N LYS A 45 -0.06 14.59 -8.55
CA LYS A 45 -1.44 14.24 -8.93
C LYS A 45 -1.96 12.91 -8.37
N LEU A 46 -1.07 12.05 -7.85
CA LEU A 46 -1.38 10.76 -7.25
C LEU A 46 -1.42 10.80 -5.71
N SER A 47 -1.13 11.95 -5.09
CA SER A 47 -1.19 12.08 -3.62
C SER A 47 -2.58 11.73 -3.10
N GLY A 48 -2.64 10.90 -2.05
CA GLY A 48 -3.87 10.37 -1.46
C GLY A 48 -4.60 9.29 -2.28
N LYS A 49 -4.22 9.07 -3.55
CA LYS A 49 -4.92 8.14 -4.47
C LYS A 49 -4.27 6.77 -4.58
N ILE A 50 -2.99 6.68 -4.24
CA ILE A 50 -2.23 5.43 -4.24
C ILE A 50 -1.34 5.34 -3.00
N PHE A 51 -0.94 4.12 -2.67
CA PHE A 51 0.27 3.84 -1.90
C PHE A 51 1.17 2.88 -2.69
N ARG A 52 2.42 2.73 -2.26
CA ARG A 52 3.45 1.92 -2.92
C ARG A 52 4.12 1.02 -1.91
N ILE A 53 4.34 -0.23 -2.32
CA ILE A 53 5.13 -1.24 -1.61
C ILE A 53 6.41 -1.43 -2.42
N GLY A 54 7.56 -1.05 -1.84
CA GLY A 54 8.86 -1.36 -2.42
C GLY A 54 9.30 -2.76 -1.99
N HIS A 55 9.79 -3.56 -2.93
CA HIS A 55 10.14 -4.97 -2.70
C HIS A 55 11.49 -5.32 -3.36
N MET A 56 12.43 -4.38 -3.28
CA MET A 56 13.77 -4.51 -3.87
C MET A 56 14.88 -4.51 -2.81
N GLY A 57 16.01 -5.16 -3.13
CA GLY A 57 17.19 -5.21 -2.27
C GLY A 57 17.18 -6.38 -1.29
N ALA A 58 17.58 -6.14 -0.04
CA ALA A 58 17.57 -7.14 1.02
C ALA A 58 16.16 -7.30 1.61
N VAL A 59 15.27 -7.89 0.82
CA VAL A 59 13.87 -8.15 1.16
C VAL A 59 13.60 -9.63 1.04
N THR A 60 12.89 -10.18 2.00
CA THR A 60 12.46 -11.58 2.06
C THR A 60 10.94 -11.68 1.87
N PRO A 61 10.42 -12.87 1.54
CA PRO A 61 8.97 -13.09 1.50
C PRO A 61 8.26 -12.76 2.83
N ALA A 62 8.94 -12.98 3.97
CA ALA A 62 8.39 -12.68 5.29
C ALA A 62 8.18 -11.17 5.49
N ASP A 63 9.10 -10.33 5.01
CA ASP A 63 8.94 -8.86 5.06
C ASP A 63 7.70 -8.41 4.26
N ILE A 64 7.42 -9.08 3.13
CA ILE A 64 6.22 -8.80 2.32
C ILE A 64 4.96 -9.28 3.03
N GLU A 65 5.00 -10.43 3.69
CA GLU A 65 3.88 -10.96 4.47
C GLU A 65 3.50 -10.00 5.62
N GLU A 66 4.48 -9.49 6.37
CA GLU A 66 4.27 -8.48 7.41
C GLU A 66 3.57 -7.22 6.87
N VAL A 67 3.99 -6.72 5.70
CA VAL A 67 3.33 -5.58 5.04
C VAL A 67 1.87 -5.89 4.71
N MET A 68 1.60 -7.09 4.19
CA MET A 68 0.24 -7.50 3.83
C MET A 68 -0.66 -7.66 5.05
N GLU A 69 -0.14 -8.20 6.15
CA GLU A 69 -0.86 -8.32 7.43
C GLU A 69 -1.18 -6.94 8.02
N ALA A 70 -0.21 -6.04 8.07
CA ALA A 70 -0.40 -4.67 8.54
C ALA A 70 -1.51 -3.95 7.76
N ILE A 71 -1.51 -4.07 6.43
CA ILE A 71 -2.57 -3.51 5.58
C ILE A 71 -3.93 -4.15 5.91
N LYS A 72 -3.99 -5.47 6.06
CA LYS A 72 -5.23 -6.21 6.36
C LYS A 72 -5.85 -5.77 7.70
N ILE A 73 -5.03 -5.47 8.70
CA ILE A 73 -5.49 -4.98 10.01
C ILE A 73 -6.03 -3.55 9.92
N VAL A 74 -5.39 -2.68 9.13
CA VAL A 74 -5.78 -1.26 9.04
C VAL A 74 -6.94 -1.01 8.07
N LEU A 75 -7.07 -1.78 6.98
CA LEU A 75 -8.10 -1.58 5.96
C LEU A 75 -9.53 -1.42 6.54
N PRO A 76 -10.01 -2.29 7.45
CA PRO A 76 -11.32 -2.11 8.09
C PRO A 76 -11.43 -0.81 8.91
N LYS A 77 -10.35 -0.38 9.58
CA LYS A 77 -10.31 0.83 10.42
C LYS A 77 -10.46 2.11 9.60
N VAL A 78 -10.10 2.07 8.30
CA VAL A 78 -10.33 3.18 7.35
C VAL A 78 -11.63 3.06 6.57
N GLY A 79 -12.51 2.12 6.93
CA GLY A 79 -13.81 1.95 6.30
C GLY A 79 -13.79 1.10 5.02
N PHE A 80 -12.73 0.33 4.77
CA PHE A 80 -12.74 -0.68 3.72
C PHE A 80 -13.37 -1.98 4.24
N SER A 81 -14.38 -2.49 3.55
CA SER A 81 -14.87 -3.85 3.74
C SER A 81 -14.52 -4.66 2.51
N ALA A 82 -13.77 -5.75 2.70
CA ALA A 82 -13.57 -6.73 1.64
C ALA A 82 -14.93 -7.39 1.32
N PRO A 83 -15.26 -7.61 0.04
CA PRO A 83 -16.42 -8.38 -0.35
C PRO A 83 -16.32 -9.86 0.05
#